data_AF-A0A956ZKC7-F1
#
_entry.id   AF-A0A956ZKC7-F1
#
_cell.length_a   1.000
_cell.length_b   1.000
_cell.length_c   1.000
_cell.angle_alpha   90.00
_cell.angle_beta   90.00
_cell.angle_gamma   90.00
#
_symmetry.space_group_name_H-M   'P 1'
#
loop_
_entity.id
_entity.type
_entity.pdbx_description
1 polymer ?
#
loop_
_entity_poly.entity_id
_entity_poly.type
_entity_poly.pdbx_seq_one_letter_code
_entity_poly.pdbx_strand_id
1 'polypeptide(L)' 'MPNGIPVATVAIGGARNAGILAARILATSDPELAKRLEAFAAENNARAVAMDEEVRGSRQ' A
#
# COMPACT_ATOMS: atom_id res chain seq x y z
N MET A 1 13.67 11.08 17.24
CA MET A 1 14.19 11.78 16.05
C MET A 1 14.63 13.16 16.47
N PRO A 2 15.94 13.46 16.51
CA PRO A 2 16.41 14.80 16.76
C PRO A 2 16.02 15.73 15.60
N ASN A 3 15.93 17.02 15.86
CA ASN A 3 15.62 18.02 14.83
C ASN A 3 16.61 17.93 13.67
N GLY A 4 16.10 17.98 12.43
CA GLY A 4 16.90 17.94 11.21
C GLY A 4 17.15 16.55 10.62
N ILE A 5 16.79 15.47 11.32
CA ILE A 5 16.93 14.09 10.81
C ILE A 5 15.54 13.46 10.73
N PRO A 6 14.92 13.36 9.54
CA PRO A 6 13.61 12.73 9.40
C PRO A 6 13.71 11.21 9.27
N VAL A 7 12.73 10.49 9.81
CA VAL A 7 12.54 9.04 9.61
C VAL A 7 11.08 8.78 9.31
N ALA A 8 10.82 8.07 8.21
CA ALA A 8 9.49 7.61 7.88
C ALA A 8 9.17 6.34 8.69
N THR A 9 8.42 6.51 9.78
CA THR A 9 8.02 5.41 10.67
C THR A 9 6.79 4.70 10.10
N VAL A 10 6.76 3.37 10.19
CA VAL A 10 5.59 2.54 9.85
C VAL A 10 5.06 1.81 11.08
N ALA A 11 3.93 1.11 10.94
CA ALA A 11 3.34 0.32 12.02
C ALA A 11 4.31 -0.75 12.57
N ILE A 12 4.12 -1.13 13.84
CA ILE A 12 4.81 -2.27 14.46
C ILE A 12 4.50 -3.54 13.65
N GLY A 13 5.52 -4.34 13.32
CA GLY A 13 5.36 -5.48 12.41
C GLY A 13 5.06 -5.10 10.95
N GLY A 14 5.12 -3.81 10.60
CA GLY A 14 4.75 -3.26 9.30
C GLY A 14 5.78 -3.42 8.20
N ALA A 15 6.57 -4.50 8.18
CA ALA A 15 7.64 -4.72 7.19
C ALA A 15 7.14 -4.62 5.74
N ARG A 16 5.93 -5.15 5.47
CA ARG A 16 5.27 -4.99 4.16
C ARG A 16 5.04 -3.52 3.80
N ASN A 17 4.57 -2.71 4.75
CA ASN A 17 4.31 -1.29 4.51
C ASN A 17 5.60 -0.50 4.33
N ALA A 18 6.68 -0.86 5.05
CA ALA A 18 8.01 -0.30 4.81
C ALA A 18 8.50 -0.59 3.38
N GLY A 19 8.35 -1.82 2.89
CA GLY A 19 8.70 -2.19 1.52
C GLY A 19 7.88 -1.44 0.47
N ILE A 20 6.56 -1.32 0.68
CA ILE A 20 5.68 -0.54 -0.22
C ILE A 20 6.07 0.95 -0.22
N LEU A 21 6.39 1.53 0.94
CA LEU A 21 6.86 2.90 1.03
C LEU A 21 8.18 3.10 0.27
N ALA A 22 9.14 2.19 0.44
CA ALA A 22 10.40 2.22 -0.30
C ALA A 22 10.17 2.13 -1.82
N ALA A 23 9.29 1.21 -2.26
CA ALA A 23 8.93 1.08 -3.67
C ALA A 23 8.29 2.37 -4.22
N ARG A 24 7.42 3.03 -3.45
CA ARG A 24 6.82 4.32 -3.83
C ARG A 24 7.87 5.43 -3.97
N ILE A 25 8.89 5.46 -3.12
CA ILE A 25 10.00 6.41 -3.25
C ILE A 25 10.78 6.14 -4.55
N LEU A 26 11.14 4.88 -4.83
CA LEU A 26 11.86 4.50 -6.04
C LEU A 26 11.07 4.78 -7.33
N ALA A 27 9.75 4.55 -7.30
CA ALA A 27 8.85 4.77 -8.43
C ALA A 27 8.80 6.23 -8.91
N THR A 28 9.23 7.20 -8.09
CA THR A 28 9.35 8.61 -8.52
C THR A 28 10.28 8.79 -9.72
N SER A 29 11.23 7.87 -9.90
CA SER A 29 12.21 7.89 -10.99
C SER A 29 12.13 6.64 -11.90
N ASP A 30 11.18 5.73 -11.64
CA ASP A 30 10.98 4.50 -12.40
C ASP A 30 9.50 4.37 -12.82
N PRO A 31 9.17 4.77 -14.07
CA PRO A 31 7.81 4.74 -14.59
C PRO A 31 7.20 3.33 -14.66
N GLU A 32 8.02 2.30 -14.83
CA GLU A 32 7.52 0.92 -14.91
C GLU A 32 7.16 0.42 -13.51
N LEU A 33 7.98 0.74 -12.50
CA LEU A 33 7.65 0.48 -11.11
C LEU A 33 6.40 1.26 -10.66
N ALA A 34 6.21 2.49 -11.14
CA ALA A 34 5.01 3.27 -10.86
C ALA A 34 3.74 2.56 -11.35
N LYS A 35 3.73 2.09 -12.61
CA LYS A 35 2.60 1.31 -13.16
C LYS A 35 2.31 0.05 -12.36
N ARG A 36 3.36 -0.66 -11.91
CA ARG A 36 3.20 -1.86 -11.06
C ARG A 36 2.56 -1.52 -9.71
N LEU A 37 2.90 -0.37 -9.12
CA LEU A 37 2.28 0.10 -7.88
C LEU A 37 0.82 0.51 -8.06
N GLU A 38 0.47 1.12 -9.19
CA GLU A 38 -0.92 1.45 -9.55
C GLU A 38 -1.76 0.17 -9.70
N ALA A 39 -1.25 -0.82 -10.43
CA ALA A 39 -1.91 -2.12 -10.57
C ALA A 39 -2.12 -2.80 -9.21
N PHE A 40 -1.09 -2.81 -8.35
CA PHE A 40 -1.19 -3.35 -6.99
C PHE A 40 -2.24 -2.62 -6.14
N ALA A 41 -2.35 -1.29 -6.25
CA ALA A 41 -3.36 -0.52 -5.54
C ALA A 41 -4.78 -0.83 -6.03
N ALA A 42 -4.97 -0.95 -7.36
CA ALA A 42 -6.24 -1.33 -7.95
C ALA A 42 -6.68 -2.74 -7.53
N GLU A 43 -5.76 -3.71 -7.52
CA GLU A 43 -6.02 -5.08 -7.06
C GLU A 43 -6.49 -5.10 -5.60
N ASN A 44 -5.79 -4.39 -4.70
CA ASN A 44 -6.19 -4.33 -3.29
C ASN A 44 -7.58 -3.72 -3.09
N ASN A 45 -7.91 -2.67 -3.86
CA ASN A 45 -9.24 -2.08 -3.81
C ASN A 45 -10.32 -3.06 -4.30
N ALA A 46 -10.07 -3.75 -5.42
CA ALA A 46 -10.99 -4.75 -5.95
C ALA A 46 -11.25 -5.87 -4.92
N ARG A 47 -10.20 -6.33 -4.22
CA ARG A 47 -10.33 -7.33 -3.15
C ARG A 47 -11.17 -6.82 -1.98
N ALA A 48 -11.02 -5.55 -1.59
CA ALA A 48 -11.80 -4.96 -0.51
C ALA A 48 -13.29 -4.85 -0.88
N VAL A 49 -13.59 -4.44 -2.12
CA VAL A 49 -14.97 -4.36 -2.63
C VAL A 49 -15.61 -5.75 -2.69
N ALA A 50 -14.90 -6.75 -3.24
CA ALA A 50 -15.41 -8.12 -3.30
C ALA A 50 -15.71 -8.70 -1.92
N MET A 51 -14.84 -8.42 -0.93
CA MET A 51 -15.07 -8.83 0.46
C MET A 51 -16.29 -8.14 1.08
N ASP A 52 -16.53 -6.85 0.79
CA ASP A 52 -17.72 -6.13 1.28
C ASP A 52 -19.01 -6.72 0.70
N GLU A 53 -19.03 -7.05 -0.60
CA GLU A 53 -20.17 -7.70 -1.24
C GLU A 53 -20.49 -9.06 -0.62
N GLU A 54 -19.48 -9.88 -0.36
CA GLU A 54 -19.63 -11.19 0.30
C GLU A 54 -20.23 -11.04 1.71
N VAL A 55 -19.68 -10.11 2.51
CA VAL A 55 -20.16 -9.86 3.87
C VAL A 55 -21.61 -9.35 3.87
N ARG A 56 -22.00 -8.50 2.92
CA ARG A 56 -23.39 -8.04 2.78
C ARG A 56 -24.35 -9.16 2.35
N GLY A 57 -23.92 -10.03 1.44
CA GLY A 57 -24.69 -11.19 1.01
C GLY A 57 -24.96 -12.18 2.14
N SER A 58 -23.98 -12.39 3.04
CA SER A 58 -24.13 -13.28 4.19
C SER A 58 -25.06 -12.78 5.32
N ARG A 59 -25.51 -11.52 5.24
CA ARG A 59 -26.38 -10.87 6.25
C ARG A 59 -27.86 -10.82 5.85
N GLN A 60 -28.21 -11.23 4.63
CA GLN A 60 -29.61 -11.43 4.17
C GLN A 60 -30.00 -12.89 4.32
#